data_AF-A0A3D3F2A8-F1
#
_entry.id   AF-A0A3D3F2A8-F1
#
_cell.length_a   1.000
_cell.length_b   1.000
_cell.length_c   1.000
_cell.angle_alpha   90.00
_cell.angle_beta   90.00
_cell.angle_gamma   90.00
#
_symmetry.space_group_name_H-M   'P 1'
#
loop_
_entity.id
_entity.type
_entity.pdbx_description
1 polymer ?
#
loop_
_entity_poly.entity_id
_entity_poly.type
_entity_poly.pdbx_seq_one_letter_code
_entity_poly.pdbx_strand_id
1 'polypeptide(L)'
;NYRIGDDMIRYYGNLGIDAFLKKWSYSMNTEIKSQLFNNYPVNKNDLISALLAPLYVNAGIGMRYELNKSFQSVRHRQLNLTIDLAPISVNYKLIANDKVDIARYGIPEGKNSLLELGSTITSNFKFKYNQYITWTSRFKYFTSYENVLAEFENTLDMKLSNYFSTSVYLYLRFDDGVPPNEKYKYLQINQSLTFGLNYKW
;
A
#
# COMPACT_ATOMS: atom_id res chain seq x y z
N ASN A 1 31.14 3.32 13.47
CA ASN A 1 30.24 3.20 12.30
C ASN A 1 29.01 2.44 12.70
N TYR A 2 27.88 3.14 12.84
CA TYR A 2 26.58 2.52 13.08
C TYR A 2 25.82 2.45 11.76
N ARG A 3 25.17 1.32 11.50
CA ARG A 3 24.31 1.12 10.34
C ARG A 3 22.89 0.99 10.84
N ILE A 4 22.04 1.92 10.44
CA ILE A 4 20.61 1.83 10.69
C ILE A 4 20.03 0.97 9.56
N GLY A 5 19.40 -0.14 9.92
CA GLY A 5 18.95 -1.14 8.94
C GLY A 5 17.72 -0.71 8.15
N ASP A 6 16.71 -0.21 8.86
CA ASP A 6 15.48 0.34 8.29
C ASP A 6 14.99 1.44 9.24
N ASP A 7 14.68 2.61 8.69
CA ASP A 7 14.16 3.76 9.41
C ASP A 7 13.13 4.50 8.58
N MET A 8 11.98 4.75 9.20
CA MET A 8 10.87 5.41 8.53
C MET A 8 10.06 6.22 9.54
N ILE A 9 9.86 7.50 9.24
CA ILE A 9 8.79 8.29 9.82
C ILE A 9 7.59 8.26 8.89
N ARG A 10 6.42 7.94 9.46
CA ARG A 10 5.15 7.92 8.73
C ARG A 10 4.10 8.67 9.52
N TYR A 11 3.57 9.72 8.92
CA TYR A 11 2.31 10.33 9.33
C TYR A 11 1.19 9.78 8.45
N TYR A 12 0.09 9.36 9.07
CA TYR A 12 -1.10 8.87 8.39
C TYR A 12 -2.34 9.50 9.02
N GLY A 13 -3.03 10.31 8.23
CA GLY A 13 -4.30 10.94 8.57
C GLY A 13 -5.41 10.41 7.67
N ASN A 14 -6.55 10.07 8.27
CA ASN A 14 -7.74 9.69 7.54
C ASN A 14 -8.95 10.34 8.22
N LEU A 15 -9.65 11.21 7.49
CA LEU A 15 -10.82 11.93 7.95
C LEU A 15 -12.02 11.49 7.12
N GLY A 16 -13.12 11.14 7.78
CA GLY A 16 -14.36 10.71 7.15
C GLY A 16 -15.54 11.47 7.76
N ILE A 17 -16.40 12.03 6.91
CA ILE A 17 -17.65 12.67 7.32
C ILE A 17 -18.78 11.94 6.62
N ASP A 18 -19.79 11.50 7.37
CA ASP A 18 -20.94 10.78 6.80
C ASP A 18 -21.60 11.62 5.70
N ALA A 19 -21.84 10.99 4.55
CA ALA A 19 -22.53 11.61 3.44
C ALA A 19 -24.05 11.45 3.62
N PHE A 20 -24.82 12.16 2.80
CA PHE A 20 -26.29 12.09 2.82
C PHE A 20 -26.83 10.67 2.55
N LEU A 21 -26.13 9.89 1.74
CA LEU A 21 -26.49 8.50 1.42
C LEU A 21 -25.92 7.54 2.48
N LYS A 22 -26.78 6.64 3.00
CA LYS A 22 -26.35 5.59 3.92
C LYS A 22 -25.19 4.78 3.33
N LYS A 23 -24.19 4.46 4.16
CA LYS A 23 -22.95 3.73 3.83
C LYS A 23 -21.92 4.51 3.01
N TRP A 24 -22.21 5.76 2.66
CA TRP A 24 -21.24 6.64 2.02
C TRP A 24 -20.74 7.68 3.02
N SER A 25 -19.46 7.99 2.95
CA SER A 25 -18.83 9.10 3.66
C SER A 25 -17.94 9.86 2.70
N TYR A 26 -17.85 11.17 2.87
CA TYR A 26 -16.78 11.96 2.27
C TYR A 26 -15.49 11.67 3.02
N SER A 27 -14.42 11.36 2.30
CA SER A 27 -13.16 10.93 2.88
C SER A 27 -12.01 11.78 2.37
N MET A 28 -11.09 12.13 3.27
CA MET A 28 -9.80 12.71 2.97
C MET A 28 -8.72 11.85 3.59
N ASN A 29 -7.80 11.34 2.78
CA ASN A 29 -6.63 10.60 3.24
C ASN A 29 -5.37 11.43 2.99
N THR A 30 -4.47 11.44 3.97
CA THR A 30 -3.15 12.06 3.85
C THR A 30 -2.12 11.12 4.44
N GLU A 31 -1.10 10.82 3.67
CA GLU A 31 0.03 9.99 4.08
C GLU A 31 1.32 10.71 3.73
N ILE A 32 2.17 10.91 4.74
CA ILE A 32 3.50 11.49 4.58
C ILE A 32 4.50 10.46 5.10
N LYS A 33 5.46 10.07 4.26
CA LYS A 33 6.51 9.10 4.60
C LYS A 33 7.87 9.68 4.26
N SER A 34 8.82 9.54 5.17
CA SER A 34 10.21 9.84 4.89
C SER A 34 11.12 8.97 5.74
N GLN A 35 12.41 8.97 5.43
CA GLN A 35 13.43 8.40 6.31
C GLN A 35 13.90 9.47 7.30
N LEU A 36 14.42 9.05 8.46
CA LEU A 36 14.84 9.98 9.52
C LEU A 36 16.35 10.17 9.54
N PHE A 37 17.09 9.11 9.23
CA PHE A 37 18.52 9.01 9.32
C PHE A 37 19.13 8.68 7.95
N ASN A 38 20.45 8.78 7.89
CA ASN A 38 21.21 8.49 6.69
C ASN A 38 21.40 6.97 6.55
N ASN A 39 20.95 6.42 5.42
CA ASN A 39 21.13 5.01 5.11
C ASN A 39 22.24 4.80 4.06
N TYR A 40 23.06 3.78 4.27
CA TYR A 40 24.21 3.44 3.43
C TYR A 40 24.20 1.97 3.03
N PRO A 41 24.56 1.64 1.77
CA PRO A 41 24.70 0.26 1.32
C PRO A 41 25.82 -0.45 2.08
N VAL A 42 25.75 -1.77 2.15
CA VAL A 42 26.82 -2.57 2.76
C VAL A 42 28.13 -2.31 2.02
N ASN A 43 29.17 -1.93 2.77
CA ASN A 43 30.53 -1.65 2.29
C ASN A 43 30.67 -0.50 1.27
N LYS A 44 29.71 0.45 1.23
CA LYS A 44 29.80 1.63 0.38
C LYS A 44 29.47 2.91 1.17
N ASN A 45 30.10 4.01 0.79
CA ASN A 45 29.86 5.34 1.37
C ASN A 45 28.81 6.16 0.60
N ASP A 46 28.21 5.59 -0.44
CA ASP A 46 27.18 6.24 -1.25
C ASP A 46 25.89 6.35 -0.43
N LEU A 47 25.34 7.56 -0.30
CA LEU A 47 24.12 7.79 0.48
C LEU A 47 22.90 7.28 -0.29
N ILE A 48 22.17 6.29 0.25
CA ILE A 48 20.94 5.78 -0.39
C ILE A 48 19.76 6.70 -0.09
N SER A 49 19.74 7.25 1.11
CA SER A 49 18.61 8.02 1.63
C SER A 49 18.98 8.76 2.90
N ALA A 50 18.25 9.83 3.17
CA ALA A 50 18.43 10.72 4.29
C ALA A 50 17.09 11.34 4.69
N LEU A 51 17.09 12.19 5.72
CA LEU A 51 15.93 12.97 6.11
C LEU A 51 15.35 13.73 4.90
N LEU A 52 14.06 13.52 4.60
CA LEU A 52 13.35 14.11 3.44
C LEU A 52 13.90 13.69 2.06
N ALA A 53 14.68 12.62 1.99
CA ALA A 53 15.27 12.09 0.77
C ALA A 53 15.24 10.55 0.79
N PRO A 54 14.11 9.90 0.43
CA PRO A 54 12.91 10.48 -0.19
C PRO A 54 11.87 10.96 0.83
N LEU A 55 11.12 12.01 0.46
CA LEU A 55 9.83 12.38 1.05
C LEU A 55 8.72 11.98 0.07
N TYR A 56 7.79 11.16 0.54
CA TYR A 56 6.55 10.83 -0.15
C TYR A 56 5.37 11.48 0.54
N VAL A 57 4.56 12.22 -0.22
CA VAL A 57 3.31 12.81 0.24
C VAL A 57 2.19 12.33 -0.67
N ASN A 58 1.29 11.52 -0.15
CA ASN A 58 0.09 11.08 -0.87
C ASN A 58 -1.13 11.69 -0.18
N ALA A 59 -1.92 12.46 -0.91
CA ALA A 59 -3.16 13.04 -0.39
C ALA A 59 -4.30 12.80 -1.38
N GLY A 60 -5.45 12.35 -0.90
CA GLY A 60 -6.62 12.12 -1.73
C GLY A 60 -7.88 12.63 -1.05
N ILE A 61 -8.78 13.14 -1.88
CA ILE A 61 -10.10 13.61 -1.45
C ILE A 61 -11.14 12.90 -2.30
N GLY A 62 -12.19 12.41 -1.66
CA GLY A 62 -13.29 11.78 -2.36
C GLY A 62 -14.33 11.19 -1.43
N MET A 63 -14.73 9.96 -1.75
CA MET A 63 -15.82 9.27 -1.07
C MET A 63 -15.42 7.85 -0.72
N ARG A 64 -15.88 7.39 0.44
CA ARG A 64 -15.75 6.03 0.91
C ARG A 64 -17.13 5.39 0.99
N TYR A 65 -17.26 4.20 0.42
CA TYR A 65 -18.38 3.31 0.64
C TYR A 65 -17.98 2.21 1.61
N GLU A 66 -18.78 1.96 2.64
CA GLU A 66 -18.52 0.89 3.61
C GLU A 66 -19.74 -0.04 3.77
N LEU A 67 -19.51 -1.33 3.55
CA LEU A 67 -20.49 -2.39 3.70
C LEU A 67 -19.96 -3.45 4.66
N ASN A 68 -20.54 -3.50 5.85
CA ASN A 68 -20.34 -4.58 6.81
C ASN A 68 -21.60 -5.44 6.88
N LYS A 69 -21.47 -6.73 6.61
CA LYS A 69 -22.56 -7.71 6.65
C LYS A 69 -22.15 -8.93 7.45
N SER A 70 -22.91 -9.22 8.50
CA SER A 70 -22.81 -10.48 9.24
C SER A 70 -23.88 -11.45 8.72
N PHE A 71 -23.54 -12.72 8.58
CA PHE A 71 -24.47 -13.74 8.09
C PHE A 71 -24.90 -14.63 9.26
N GLN A 72 -26.17 -14.55 9.68
CA GLN A 72 -26.67 -15.34 10.81
C GLN A 72 -26.71 -16.84 10.51
N SER A 73 -26.83 -17.24 9.24
CA SER A 73 -26.89 -18.65 8.83
C SER A 73 -25.59 -19.43 9.10
N VAL A 74 -24.45 -18.75 9.23
CA VAL A 74 -23.16 -19.38 9.51
C VAL A 74 -22.40 -18.57 10.56
N ARG A 75 -22.19 -19.19 11.73
CA ARG A 75 -21.48 -18.56 12.84
C ARG A 75 -20.10 -18.05 12.39
N HIS A 76 -19.75 -16.83 12.82
CA HIS A 76 -18.49 -16.14 12.49
C HIS A 76 -18.32 -15.70 11.03
N ARG A 77 -19.32 -15.91 10.15
CA ARG A 77 -19.24 -15.44 8.77
C ARG A 77 -19.54 -13.95 8.68
N GLN A 78 -18.58 -13.20 8.15
CA GLN A 78 -18.64 -11.74 8.04
C GLN A 78 -18.03 -11.30 6.71
N LEU A 79 -18.67 -10.32 6.07
CA LEU A 79 -18.18 -9.63 4.88
C LEU A 79 -18.00 -8.16 5.24
N ASN A 80 -16.79 -7.66 5.03
CA ASN A 80 -16.47 -6.25 5.13
C ASN A 80 -15.93 -5.82 3.76
N LEU A 81 -16.57 -4.84 3.16
CA LEU A 81 -16.17 -4.25 1.88
C LEU A 81 -16.08 -2.74 2.08
N THR A 82 -14.91 -2.18 1.78
CA THR A 82 -14.67 -0.74 1.78
C THR A 82 -14.16 -0.33 0.40
N ILE A 83 -14.81 0.65 -0.22
CA ILE A 83 -14.39 1.20 -1.51
C ILE A 83 -14.13 2.68 -1.32
N ASP A 84 -12.86 3.08 -1.44
CA ASP A 84 -12.40 4.45 -1.45
C ASP A 84 -12.24 4.93 -2.89
N LEU A 85 -13.01 5.95 -3.25
CA LEU A 85 -12.95 6.63 -4.53
C LEU A 85 -12.37 8.02 -4.27
N ALA A 86 -11.12 8.25 -4.65
CA ALA A 86 -10.46 9.54 -4.58
C ALA A 86 -10.28 10.09 -6.00
N PRO A 87 -11.29 10.80 -6.57
CA PRO A 87 -11.16 11.40 -7.90
C PRO A 87 -10.01 12.41 -7.96
N ILE A 88 -9.71 13.09 -6.86
CA ILE A 88 -8.58 13.99 -6.72
C ILE A 88 -7.57 13.33 -5.79
N SER A 89 -6.45 12.91 -6.35
CA SER A 89 -5.33 12.30 -5.66
C SER A 89 -4.04 12.99 -6.09
N VAL A 90 -3.20 13.31 -5.11
CA VAL A 90 -1.91 13.97 -5.28
C VAL A 90 -0.85 13.01 -4.74
N ASN A 91 0.08 12.59 -5.59
CA ASN A 91 1.28 11.89 -5.17
C ASN A 91 2.48 12.79 -5.45
N TYR A 92 3.12 13.26 -4.39
CA TYR A 92 4.29 14.11 -4.46
C TYR A 92 5.50 13.37 -3.91
N LYS A 93 6.58 13.35 -4.70
CA LYS A 93 7.88 12.77 -4.35
C LYS A 93 8.90 13.90 -4.35
N LEU A 94 9.70 14.00 -3.29
CA LEU A 94 10.77 14.97 -3.16
C LEU A 94 12.04 14.28 -2.68
N ILE A 95 13.18 14.67 -3.26
CA ILE A 95 14.51 14.30 -2.78
C ILE A 95 15.19 15.60 -2.38
N ALA A 96 15.25 15.85 -1.07
CA ALA A 96 15.82 17.08 -0.53
C ALA A 96 17.36 17.08 -0.46
N ASN A 97 18.02 15.96 -0.78
CA ASN A 97 19.47 15.80 -0.66
C ASN A 97 20.10 15.39 -1.99
N ASP A 98 20.91 16.26 -2.58
CA ASP A 98 21.55 16.07 -3.89
C ASP A 98 22.58 14.92 -3.92
N LYS A 99 22.97 14.39 -2.75
CA LYS A 99 23.86 13.21 -2.66
C LYS A 99 23.13 11.88 -2.84
N VAL A 100 21.79 11.91 -2.85
CA VAL A 100 20.94 10.73 -3.05
C VAL A 100 20.64 10.58 -4.53
N ASP A 101 20.88 9.38 -5.06
CA ASP A 101 20.62 9.07 -6.47
C ASP A 101 19.12 9.19 -6.82
N ILE A 102 18.81 10.20 -7.61
CA ILE A 102 17.46 10.60 -8.03
C ILE A 102 16.82 9.52 -8.93
N ALA A 103 17.64 8.86 -9.77
CA ALA A 103 17.16 7.89 -10.76
C ALA A 103 16.56 6.64 -10.10
N ARG A 104 17.06 6.27 -8.91
CA ARG A 104 16.55 5.12 -8.13
C ARG A 104 15.08 5.29 -7.72
N TYR A 105 14.60 6.53 -7.60
CA TYR A 105 13.25 6.84 -7.13
C TYR A 105 12.28 7.21 -8.27
N GLY A 106 12.71 7.05 -9.53
CA GLY A 106 11.87 7.28 -10.72
C GLY A 106 11.53 8.75 -10.95
N ILE A 107 12.31 9.68 -10.41
CA ILE A 107 12.17 11.12 -10.69
C ILE A 107 12.99 11.42 -11.97
N PRO A 108 12.45 12.17 -12.94
CA PRO A 108 13.17 12.53 -14.17
C PRO A 108 14.52 13.20 -13.88
N GLU A 109 15.54 12.86 -14.67
CA GLU A 109 16.89 13.43 -14.52
C GLU A 109 16.84 14.98 -14.56
N GLY A 110 17.54 15.61 -13.61
CA GLY A 110 17.58 17.06 -13.47
C GLY A 110 16.43 17.69 -12.67
N LYS A 111 15.49 16.89 -12.13
CA LYS A 111 14.46 17.36 -11.19
C LYS A 111 14.63 16.71 -9.82
N ASN A 112 14.41 17.50 -8.76
CA ASN A 112 14.46 17.00 -7.38
C ASN A 112 13.07 16.63 -6.83
N SER A 113 12.00 16.87 -7.60
CA SER A 113 10.64 16.54 -7.20
C SER A 113 9.78 16.07 -8.37
N LEU A 114 8.79 15.23 -8.06
CA LEU A 114 7.78 14.73 -8.99
C LEU A 114 6.40 14.92 -8.35
N LEU A 115 5.51 15.61 -9.06
CA LEU A 115 4.12 15.78 -8.67
C LEU A 115 3.24 15.04 -9.68
N GLU A 116 2.49 14.06 -9.20
CA GLU A 116 1.55 13.28 -10.00
C GLU A 116 0.15 13.57 -9.47
N LEU A 117 -0.64 14.28 -10.28
CA LEU A 117 -2.06 14.49 -10.03
C LEU A 117 -2.86 13.41 -10.74
N GLY A 118 -3.87 12.88 -10.08
CA GLY A 118 -4.55 11.71 -10.60
C GLY A 118 -5.80 11.35 -9.84
N SER A 119 -6.30 10.16 -10.13
CA SER A 119 -7.40 9.54 -9.39
C SER A 119 -6.94 8.21 -8.81
N THR A 120 -7.40 7.92 -7.60
CA THR A 120 -7.18 6.62 -6.95
C THR A 120 -8.50 5.95 -6.64
N ILE A 121 -8.59 4.66 -6.94
CA ILE A 121 -9.62 3.76 -6.46
C ILE A 121 -8.94 2.73 -5.56
N THR A 122 -9.40 2.57 -4.33
CA THR A 122 -8.93 1.49 -3.45
C THR A 122 -10.14 0.69 -2.96
N SER A 123 -10.12 -0.61 -3.18
CA SER A 123 -11.13 -1.54 -2.70
C SER A 123 -10.49 -2.52 -1.71
N ASN A 124 -10.97 -2.52 -0.48
CA ASN A 124 -10.59 -3.45 0.56
C ASN A 124 -11.75 -4.41 0.80
N PHE A 125 -11.50 -5.69 0.57
CA PHE A 125 -12.46 -6.75 0.77
C PHE A 125 -11.91 -7.71 1.83
N LYS A 126 -12.72 -8.01 2.83
CA LYS A 126 -12.39 -9.00 3.86
C LYS A 126 -13.57 -9.90 4.08
N PHE A 127 -13.37 -11.18 3.83
CA PHE A 127 -14.38 -12.21 4.03
C PHE A 127 -13.89 -13.25 5.02
N LYS A 128 -14.57 -13.32 6.16
CA LYS A 128 -14.40 -14.41 7.11
C LYS A 128 -15.37 -15.51 6.71
N TYR A 129 -14.86 -16.63 6.21
CA TYR A 129 -15.70 -17.78 5.88
C TYR A 129 -16.23 -18.43 7.16
N ASN A 130 -15.36 -18.55 8.16
CA ASN A 130 -15.61 -19.08 9.51
C ASN A 130 -14.51 -18.54 10.47
N GLN A 131 -14.38 -19.11 11.67
CA GLN A 131 -13.36 -18.70 12.65
C GLN A 131 -11.91 -19.05 12.27
N TYR A 132 -11.72 -19.95 11.30
CA TYR A 132 -10.43 -20.51 10.90
C TYR A 132 -9.89 -19.90 9.60
N ILE A 133 -10.77 -19.54 8.66
CA ILE A 133 -10.41 -19.11 7.31
C ILE A 133 -10.88 -17.68 7.08
N THR A 134 -9.92 -16.80 6.77
CA THR A 134 -10.17 -15.41 6.39
C THR A 134 -9.48 -15.12 5.07
N TRP A 135 -10.23 -14.57 4.11
CA TRP A 135 -9.67 -14.02 2.90
C TRP A 135 -9.69 -12.50 2.98
N THR A 136 -8.52 -11.89 2.80
CA THR A 136 -8.35 -10.44 2.70
C THR A 136 -7.83 -10.14 1.30
N SER A 137 -8.49 -9.23 0.60
CA SER A 137 -8.10 -8.76 -0.72
C SER A 137 -8.05 -7.24 -0.72
N ARG A 138 -7.00 -6.66 -1.29
CA ARG A 138 -6.85 -5.23 -1.50
C ARG A 138 -6.55 -4.99 -2.97
N PHE A 139 -7.43 -4.26 -3.62
CA PHE A 139 -7.23 -3.76 -4.97
C PHE A 139 -6.99 -2.26 -4.88
N LYS A 140 -5.93 -1.75 -5.49
CA LYS A 140 -5.68 -0.32 -5.61
C LYS A 140 -5.34 0.00 -7.06
N TYR A 141 -5.98 1.01 -7.61
CA TYR A 141 -5.77 1.50 -8.95
C TYR A 141 -5.52 3.00 -8.86
N PHE A 142 -4.36 3.45 -9.32
CA PHE A 142 -4.00 4.84 -9.43
C PHE A 142 -3.74 5.17 -10.89
N THR A 143 -4.19 6.32 -11.34
CA THR A 143 -3.82 6.85 -12.65
C THR A 143 -3.46 8.32 -12.53
N SER A 144 -2.33 8.70 -13.13
CA SER A 144 -1.93 10.10 -13.32
C SER A 144 -2.45 10.67 -14.64
N TYR A 145 -3.37 9.97 -15.32
CA TYR A 145 -3.83 10.20 -16.70
C TYR A 145 -2.76 10.01 -17.79
N GLU A 146 -1.50 9.88 -17.40
CA GLU A 146 -0.38 9.48 -18.28
C GLU A 146 0.04 8.03 -18.02
N ASN A 147 0.08 7.64 -16.75
CA ASN A 147 0.47 6.32 -16.29
C ASN A 147 -0.64 5.69 -15.41
N VAL A 148 -0.60 4.38 -15.31
CA VAL A 148 -1.47 3.51 -14.53
C VAL A 148 -0.65 2.61 -13.63
N LEU A 149 -1.00 2.64 -12.35
CA LEU A 149 -0.50 1.72 -11.33
C LEU A 149 -1.68 0.94 -10.75
N ALA A 150 -1.68 -0.37 -10.97
CA ALA A 150 -2.67 -1.27 -10.39
C ALA A 150 -2.00 -2.28 -9.46
N GLU A 151 -2.56 -2.47 -8.28
CA GLU A 151 -2.09 -3.36 -7.24
C GLU A 151 -3.23 -4.28 -6.84
N PHE A 152 -2.98 -5.58 -6.81
CA PHE A 152 -3.94 -6.59 -6.37
C PHE A 152 -3.27 -7.55 -5.41
N GLU A 153 -3.54 -7.33 -4.13
CA GLU A 153 -3.04 -8.11 -3.00
C GLU A 153 -4.13 -9.05 -2.50
N ASN A 154 -3.78 -10.31 -2.29
CA ASN A 154 -4.65 -11.34 -1.76
C ASN A 154 -3.93 -12.10 -0.66
N THR A 155 -4.58 -12.26 0.47
CA THR A 155 -4.10 -13.03 1.61
C THR A 155 -5.19 -13.99 2.04
N LEU A 156 -4.88 -15.29 2.04
CA LEU A 156 -5.74 -16.33 2.58
C LEU A 156 -5.10 -16.85 3.87
N ASP A 157 -5.64 -16.43 5.00
CA ASP A 157 -5.22 -16.88 6.32
C ASP A 157 -6.04 -18.09 6.76
N MET A 158 -5.35 -19.17 7.13
CA MET A 158 -5.95 -20.43 7.57
C MET A 158 -5.34 -20.89 8.89
N LYS A 159 -6.19 -21.03 9.91
CA LYS A 159 -5.83 -21.69 11.17
C LYS A 159 -6.13 -23.17 11.06
N LEU A 160 -5.10 -24.00 10.91
CA LEU A 160 -5.27 -25.45 10.78
C LEU A 160 -5.48 -26.09 12.16
N SER A 161 -4.84 -25.56 13.20
CA SER A 161 -5.04 -25.97 14.58
C SER A 161 -4.84 -24.79 15.54
N ASN A 162 -5.02 -25.01 16.85
CA ASN A 162 -4.69 -24.00 17.86
C ASN A 162 -3.20 -23.62 17.87
N TYR A 163 -2.35 -24.52 17.36
CA TYR A 163 -0.90 -24.34 17.35
C TYR A 163 -0.32 -24.01 15.99
N PHE A 164 -1.07 -24.21 14.90
CA PHE A 164 -0.55 -24.08 13.55
C PHE A 164 -1.46 -23.25 12.66
N SER A 165 -0.87 -22.28 11.97
CA SER A 165 -1.53 -21.50 10.94
C SER A 165 -0.68 -21.46 9.66
N THR A 166 -1.34 -21.25 8.55
CA THR A 166 -0.70 -20.94 7.28
C THR A 166 -1.36 -19.72 6.65
N SER A 167 -0.57 -18.95 5.90
CA SER A 167 -1.05 -17.80 5.14
C SER A 167 -0.51 -17.90 3.72
N VAL A 168 -1.41 -17.83 2.75
CA VAL A 168 -1.07 -17.76 1.33
C VAL A 168 -1.21 -16.32 0.89
N TYR A 169 -0.14 -15.72 0.41
CA TYR A 169 -0.10 -14.35 -0.08
C TYR A 169 0.21 -14.33 -1.56
N LEU A 170 -0.56 -13.55 -2.31
CA LEU A 170 -0.37 -13.26 -3.72
C LEU A 170 -0.50 -11.76 -3.95
N TYR A 171 0.52 -11.16 -4.54
CA TYR A 171 0.58 -9.76 -4.89
C TYR A 171 0.88 -9.62 -6.38
N LEU A 172 -0.05 -9.01 -7.10
CA LEU A 172 0.13 -8.60 -8.47
C LEU A 172 0.25 -7.08 -8.49
N ARG A 173 1.24 -6.56 -9.22
CA ARG A 173 1.39 -5.13 -9.46
C ARG A 173 1.60 -4.90 -10.94
N PHE A 174 0.82 -4.03 -11.53
CA PHE A 174 1.01 -3.50 -12.88
C PHE A 174 1.43 -2.04 -12.75
N ASP A 175 2.52 -1.66 -13.41
CA ASP A 175 3.05 -0.30 -13.36
C ASP A 175 3.67 0.03 -14.71
N ASP A 176 3.01 0.88 -15.50
CA ASP A 176 3.48 1.32 -16.82
C ASP A 176 4.42 2.54 -16.76
N GLY A 177 4.58 3.15 -15.58
CA GLY A 177 5.49 4.28 -15.36
C GLY A 177 6.95 3.86 -15.17
N VAL A 178 7.23 2.55 -15.17
CA VAL A 178 8.59 1.99 -15.06
C VAL A 178 8.98 1.26 -16.35
N PRO A 179 10.29 1.18 -16.68
CA PRO A 179 10.74 0.44 -17.86
C PRO A 179 10.23 -1.02 -17.85
N PRO A 180 9.73 -1.52 -18.99
CA PRO A 180 9.17 -2.86 -19.07
C PRO A 180 10.26 -3.92 -18.86
N ASN A 181 9.93 -4.96 -18.09
CA ASN A 181 10.74 -6.16 -17.98
C ASN A 181 10.61 -7.03 -19.24
N GLU A 182 11.68 -7.71 -19.66
CA GLU A 182 11.68 -8.56 -20.87
C GLU A 182 10.62 -9.67 -20.84
N LYS A 183 10.33 -10.25 -19.67
CA LYS A 183 9.47 -11.44 -19.55
C LYS A 183 8.01 -11.10 -19.21
N TYR A 184 7.80 -10.18 -18.29
CA TYR A 184 6.47 -9.84 -17.77
C TYR A 184 6.03 -8.41 -18.09
N LYS A 185 6.83 -7.67 -18.88
CA LYS A 185 6.61 -6.26 -19.23
C LYS A 185 6.41 -5.43 -17.96
N TYR A 186 5.21 -4.89 -17.77
CA TYR A 186 4.85 -4.02 -16.66
C TYR A 186 4.23 -4.79 -15.47
N LEU A 187 4.02 -6.10 -15.61
CA LEU A 187 3.43 -6.94 -14.55
C LEU A 187 4.52 -7.51 -13.64
N GLN A 188 4.33 -7.34 -12.35
CA GLN A 188 5.15 -7.86 -11.26
C GLN A 188 4.29 -8.81 -10.42
N ILE A 189 4.82 -9.98 -10.12
CA ILE A 189 4.13 -11.02 -9.37
C ILE A 189 5.00 -11.40 -8.18
N ASN A 190 4.45 -11.33 -6.98
CA ASN A 190 5.06 -11.81 -5.77
C ASN A 190 4.10 -12.77 -5.07
N GLN A 191 4.60 -13.92 -4.65
CA GLN A 191 3.83 -14.93 -3.94
C GLN A 191 4.63 -15.41 -2.73
N SER A 192 3.96 -15.61 -1.61
CA SER A 192 4.59 -16.21 -0.44
C SER A 192 3.64 -17.16 0.26
N LEU A 193 4.19 -18.28 0.72
CA LEU A 193 3.51 -19.23 1.57
C LEU A 193 4.19 -19.21 2.94
N THR A 194 3.46 -18.83 3.96
CA THR A 194 3.97 -18.71 5.32
C THR A 194 3.34 -19.77 6.21
N PHE A 195 4.16 -20.34 7.09
CA PHE A 195 3.72 -21.25 8.16
C PHE A 195 4.05 -20.60 9.50
N GLY A 196 3.10 -20.62 10.43
CA GLY A 196 3.23 -19.97 11.74
C GLY A 196 2.83 -20.92 12.86
N LEU A 197 3.58 -20.85 13.96
CA LEU A 197 3.25 -21.50 15.21
C LEU A 197 2.52 -20.50 16.12
N ASN A 198 1.35 -20.88 16.61
CA ASN A 198 0.54 -20.07 17.50
C ASN A 198 0.54 -20.69 18.90
N TYR A 199 0.66 -19.86 19.93
CA TYR A 199 0.45 -20.29 21.31
C TYR A 199 -0.38 -19.22 22.00
N LYS A 200 -1.55 -19.62 22.52
CA LYS A 200 -2.39 -18.77 23.36
C LYS A 200 -2.45 -19.42 24.74
N TRP A 201 -1.97 -18.71 25.75
CA TRP A 201 -2.21 -19.05 27.16
C TRP A 201 -3.62 -18.60 27.58
#